data_AF-A0A1X0QST5-F1
#
_entry.id   AF-A0A1X0QST5-F1
#
_cell.length_a   1.000
_cell.length_b   1.000
_cell.length_c   1.000
_cell.angle_alpha   90.00
_cell.angle_beta   90.00
_cell.angle_gamma   90.00
#
_symmetry.space_group_name_H-M   'P 1'
#
loop_
_entity.id
_entity.type
_entity.pdbx_description
1 polymer ?
#
loop_
_entity_poly.entity_id
_entity_poly.type
_entity_poly.pdbx_seq_one_letter_code
_entity_poly.pdbx_strand_id
1 'polypeptide(L)'
;MAAARTFSVRSANHGYKFLYLPLRRRLPIGQLRSRLRQLSINTRRVLSIHYPDRHLVALLIYNDYEAEFYPLDLRNLDYSDWDEANRTSVAHGLFLCCILHVLDYLKGSVKRAVAKFFANKGYIDRNELPEFFSIKKA
;
A
#
# COMPACT_ATOMS: atom_id res chain seq x y z
N MET A 1 -36.00 1.92 4.84
CA MET A 1 -35.39 1.74 3.50
C MET A 1 -33.94 1.28 3.68
N ALA A 2 -33.64 0.02 3.36
CA ALA A 2 -32.28 -0.51 3.41
C ALA A 2 -31.62 -0.30 2.04
N ALA A 3 -30.59 0.55 1.97
CA ALA A 3 -29.83 0.76 0.75
C ALA A 3 -28.92 -0.46 0.51
N ALA A 4 -29.23 -1.25 -0.53
CA ALA A 4 -28.35 -2.30 -1.00
C ALA A 4 -27.04 -1.68 -1.50
N ARG A 5 -25.92 -2.00 -0.83
CA ARG A 5 -24.60 -1.63 -1.33
C ARG A 5 -24.28 -2.55 -2.50
N THR A 6 -24.49 -2.08 -3.72
CA THR A 6 -24.10 -2.81 -4.93
C THR A 6 -22.60 -3.02 -4.91
N PHE A 7 -22.17 -4.27 -4.70
CA PHE A 7 -20.76 -4.62 -4.84
C PHE A 7 -20.41 -4.52 -6.33
N SER A 8 -19.47 -3.63 -6.67
CA SER A 8 -18.93 -3.55 -8.02
C SER A 8 -18.29 -4.89 -8.42
N VAL A 9 -18.42 -5.27 -9.68
CA VAL A 9 -17.77 -6.46 -10.26
C VAL A 9 -16.29 -6.45 -9.89
N ARG A 10 -15.80 -7.56 -9.32
CA ARG A 10 -14.40 -7.72 -8.94
C ARG A 10 -13.56 -7.74 -10.22
N SER A 11 -12.79 -6.68 -10.43
CA SER A 11 -11.79 -6.59 -11.49
C SER A 11 -10.85 -7.79 -11.45
N ALA A 12 -10.44 -8.30 -12.62
CA ALA A 12 -9.47 -9.39 -12.71
C ALA A 12 -8.13 -9.03 -12.02
N ASN A 13 -7.82 -7.74 -11.94
CA ASN A 13 -6.63 -7.19 -11.30
C ASN A 13 -6.84 -6.81 -9.84
N HIS A 14 -7.94 -7.25 -9.21
CA HIS A 14 -8.28 -6.86 -7.85
C HIS A 14 -7.22 -7.30 -6.84
N GLY A 15 -6.59 -6.31 -6.20
CA GLY A 15 -5.47 -6.50 -5.31
C GLY A 15 -5.02 -5.20 -4.68
N TYR A 16 -3.88 -5.25 -4.01
CA TYR A 16 -3.28 -4.11 -3.33
C TYR A 16 -1.90 -3.84 -3.88
N LYS A 17 -1.53 -2.56 -3.98
CA LYS A 17 -0.22 -2.15 -4.45
C LYS A 17 0.32 -1.02 -3.59
N PHE A 18 1.63 -1.04 -3.38
CA PHE A 18 2.35 0.09 -2.81
C PHE A 18 2.82 1.03 -3.92
N LEU A 19 2.54 2.32 -3.71
CA LEU A 19 2.97 3.40 -4.57
C LEU A 19 4.04 4.21 -3.83
N TYR A 20 5.20 4.35 -4.45
CA TYR A 20 6.38 4.95 -3.82
C TYR A 20 6.64 6.34 -4.39
N LEU A 21 6.26 7.40 -3.68
CA LEU A 21 6.51 8.76 -4.13
C LEU A 21 7.80 9.30 -3.51
N PRO A 22 8.76 9.75 -4.32
CA PRO A 22 9.91 10.50 -3.81
C PRO A 22 9.45 11.88 -3.31
N LEU A 23 9.94 12.27 -2.15
CA LEU A 23 9.68 13.55 -1.51
C LEU A 23 10.99 14.22 -1.14
N ARG A 24 11.20 15.46 -1.59
CA ARG A 24 12.38 16.25 -1.20
C ARG A 24 12.49 16.43 0.32
N ARG A 25 11.34 16.52 1.00
CA ARG A 25 11.23 16.58 2.46
C ARG A 25 9.98 15.86 2.92
N ARG A 26 10.05 15.21 4.08
CA ARG A 26 8.88 14.60 4.72
C ARG A 26 7.80 15.65 4.93
N LEU A 27 6.61 15.37 4.42
CA LEU A 27 5.44 16.24 4.59
C LEU A 27 4.58 15.71 5.74
N PRO A 28 3.95 16.59 6.54
CA PRO A 28 2.88 16.17 7.43
C PRO A 28 1.78 15.45 6.64
N ILE A 29 1.21 14.38 7.20
CA ILE A 29 0.17 13.58 6.53
C ILE A 29 -1.00 14.45 6.04
N GLY A 30 -1.38 15.47 6.83
CA GLY A 30 -2.41 16.43 6.44
C GLY A 30 -2.07 17.22 5.17
N GLN A 31 -0.81 17.67 5.04
CA GLN A 31 -0.35 18.38 3.84
C GLN A 31 -0.28 17.45 2.63
N LEU A 32 0.21 16.22 2.81
CA LEU A 32 0.24 15.23 1.73
C LEU A 32 -1.17 14.93 1.22
N ARG A 33 -2.14 14.71 2.13
CA ARG A 33 -3.55 14.54 1.75
C ARG A 33 -4.11 15.77 1.06
N SER A 34 -3.70 16.98 1.48
CA SER A 34 -4.12 18.22 0.81
C SER A 34 -3.60 18.30 -0.62
N ARG A 35 -2.34 17.94 -0.85
CA ARG A 35 -1.74 17.90 -2.19
C ARG A 35 -2.39 16.86 -3.08
N LEU A 36 -2.66 15.66 -2.57
CA LEU A 36 -3.39 14.63 -3.31
C LEU A 36 -4.78 15.14 -3.74
N ARG A 37 -5.50 15.83 -2.85
CA ARG A 37 -6.79 16.46 -3.19
C ARG A 37 -6.66 17.56 -4.25
N GLN A 38 -5.60 18.37 -4.20
CA GLN A 38 -5.32 19.39 -5.22
C GLN A 38 -5.05 18.79 -6.60
N LEU A 39 -4.47 17.58 -6.65
CA LEU A 39 -4.27 16.81 -7.88
C LEU A 39 -5.53 16.06 -8.34
N SER A 40 -6.69 16.36 -7.75
CA SER A 40 -7.97 15.66 -8.00
C SER A 40 -7.92 14.15 -7.69
N ILE A 41 -6.95 13.71 -6.89
CA ILE A 41 -6.83 12.31 -6.47
C ILE A 41 -7.71 12.10 -5.24
N ASN A 42 -8.58 11.10 -5.31
CA ASN A 42 -9.47 10.80 -4.21
C ASN A 42 -8.69 10.10 -3.07
N THR A 43 -8.42 10.85 -1.99
CA THR A 43 -7.70 10.34 -0.82
C THR A 43 -8.38 9.16 -0.12
N ARG A 44 -9.67 8.88 -0.41
CA ARG A 44 -10.37 7.69 0.11
C ARG A 44 -9.92 6.40 -0.58
N ARG A 45 -9.26 6.50 -1.75
CA ARG A 45 -8.66 5.36 -2.47
C ARG A 45 -7.34 4.89 -1.86
N VAL A 46 -6.72 5.75 -1.04
CA VAL A 46 -5.51 5.45 -0.29
C VAL A 46 -5.90 4.79 1.03
N LEU A 47 -5.51 3.53 1.20
CA LEU A 47 -5.77 2.73 2.40
C LEU A 47 -4.84 3.10 3.56
N SER A 48 -3.58 3.40 3.25
CA SER A 48 -2.58 3.77 4.25
C SER A 48 -1.49 4.63 3.63
N ILE A 49 -0.87 5.45 4.47
CA ILE A 49 0.25 6.34 4.13
C ILE A 49 1.36 6.05 5.13
N HIS A 50 2.50 5.58 4.65
CA HIS A 50 3.66 5.25 5.46
C HIS A 50 4.92 5.97 4.95
N TYR A 51 5.81 6.35 5.86
CA TYR A 51 7.10 6.96 5.52
C TYR A 51 8.21 5.98 5.90
N PRO A 52 8.56 5.03 5.00
CA PRO A 52 9.66 4.10 5.26
C PRO A 52 11.02 4.81 5.27
N ASP A 53 11.13 5.97 4.62
CA ASP A 53 12.32 6.82 4.60
C ASP A 53 11.93 8.31 4.70
N ARG A 54 12.88 9.18 5.04
CA ARG A 54 12.74 10.65 5.11
C ARG A 54 12.34 11.27 3.77
N HIS A 55 12.72 10.63 2.68
CA HIS A 55 12.50 11.10 1.31
C HIS A 55 11.54 10.21 0.53
N LEU A 56 10.89 9.25 1.17
CA LEU A 56 10.02 8.30 0.50
C LEU A 56 8.69 8.20 1.23
N VAL A 57 7.59 8.27 0.50
CA VAL A 57 6.28 7.90 1.03
C VAL A 57 5.73 6.70 0.26
N ALA A 58 5.29 5.70 1.01
CA ALA A 58 4.59 4.53 0.52
C ALA A 58 3.09 4.70 0.75
N LEU A 59 2.31 4.70 -0.34
CA LEU A 59 0.86 4.73 -0.30
C LEU A 59 0.33 3.34 -0.65
N LEU A 60 -0.50 2.78 0.22
CA LEU A 60 -1.22 1.55 -0.11
C LEU A 60 -2.52 1.91 -0.85
N ILE A 61 -2.69 1.38 -2.05
CA ILE A 61 -3.88 1.60 -2.88
C ILE A 61 -4.47 0.26 -3.35
N TYR A 62 -5.74 0.28 -3.76
CA TYR A 62 -6.27 -0.81 -4.59
C TYR A 62 -5.70 -0.69 -6.00
N ASN A 63 -5.37 -1.83 -6.59
CA ASN A 63 -4.82 -1.89 -7.94
C ASN A 63 -5.77 -1.28 -8.98
N ASP A 64 -7.08 -1.39 -8.74
CA ASP A 64 -8.13 -0.83 -9.59
C ASP A 64 -8.07 0.71 -9.70
N TYR A 65 -7.41 1.39 -8.76
CA TYR A 65 -7.24 2.85 -8.76
C TYR A 65 -5.84 3.30 -9.17
N GLU A 66 -4.95 2.38 -9.56
CA GLU A 66 -3.60 2.75 -9.99
C GLU A 66 -3.61 3.82 -11.08
N ALA A 67 -4.60 3.75 -11.99
CA ALA A 67 -4.73 4.69 -13.09
C ALA A 67 -4.90 6.15 -12.65
N GLU A 68 -5.52 6.39 -11.49
CA GLU A 68 -5.72 7.74 -10.93
C GLU A 68 -4.40 8.36 -10.44
N PHE A 69 -3.36 7.55 -10.26
CA PHE A 69 -2.06 8.00 -9.75
C PHE A 69 -0.96 8.07 -10.82
N TYR A 70 -1.23 7.75 -12.09
CA TYR A 70 -0.28 7.99 -13.19
C TYR A 70 0.19 9.46 -13.34
N PRO A 71 -0.60 10.51 -13.05
CA PRO A 71 -0.14 11.89 -13.14
C PRO A 71 0.95 12.24 -12.13
N LEU A 72 1.05 11.48 -11.04
CA LEU A 72 2.23 11.47 -10.20
C LEU A 72 3.24 10.61 -10.94
N ASP A 73 4.02 11.19 -11.86
CA ASP A 73 5.05 10.44 -12.58
C ASP A 73 6.03 9.86 -11.53
N LEU A 74 5.79 8.60 -11.17
CA LEU A 74 6.45 7.83 -10.11
C LEU A 74 7.67 7.07 -10.62
N ARG A 75 8.06 7.37 -11.86
CA ARG A 75 9.23 6.80 -12.48
C ARG A 75 10.43 7.59 -11.99
N ASN A 76 11.39 6.87 -11.43
CA ASN A 76 12.65 7.34 -10.84
C ASN A 76 12.55 7.76 -9.37
N LEU A 77 12.35 6.76 -8.52
CA LEU A 77 13.25 6.64 -7.38
C LEU A 77 14.63 6.32 -7.98
N ASP A 78 15.45 7.36 -8.13
CA ASP A 78 16.78 7.29 -8.72
C ASP A 78 17.69 6.50 -7.78
N TYR A 79 17.55 5.17 -7.81
CA TYR A 79 18.47 4.23 -7.16
C TYR A 79 19.62 3.85 -8.09
N SER A 80 19.83 4.59 -9.20
CA SER A 80 20.84 4.32 -10.23
C SER A 80 22.25 4.13 -9.66
N ASP A 81 22.53 4.73 -8.50
CA ASP A 81 23.85 4.70 -7.85
C ASP A 81 24.12 3.47 -6.99
N TRP A 82 23.12 2.61 -6.73
CA TRP A 82 23.26 1.42 -5.87
C TRP A 82 23.41 0.13 -6.69
N ASP A 83 24.21 -0.83 -6.21
CA ASP A 83 24.34 -2.16 -6.84
C ASP A 83 23.02 -2.97 -6.76
N GLU A 84 22.73 -3.80 -7.77
CA GLU A 84 21.45 -4.49 -7.97
C GLU A 84 21.04 -5.35 -6.75
N ALA A 85 22.03 -6.02 -6.13
CA ALA A 85 21.83 -6.85 -4.94
C ALA A 85 21.51 -6.02 -3.68
N ASN A 86 22.16 -4.86 -3.54
CA ASN A 86 21.90 -3.94 -2.43
C ASN A 86 20.55 -3.23 -2.60
N ARG A 87 20.16 -2.91 -3.86
CA ARG A 87 18.82 -2.39 -4.18
C ARG A 87 17.75 -3.39 -3.79
N THR A 88 17.91 -4.66 -4.15
CA THR A 88 16.90 -5.68 -3.85
C THR A 88 16.78 -5.93 -2.35
N SER A 89 17.89 -5.99 -1.61
CA SER A 89 17.84 -6.21 -0.15
C SER A 89 17.21 -5.04 0.61
N VAL A 90 17.60 -3.79 0.31
CA VAL A 90 17.02 -2.60 0.96
C VAL A 90 15.59 -2.35 0.52
N ALA A 91 15.27 -2.49 -0.78
CA ALA A 91 13.90 -2.39 -1.25
C ALA A 91 13.01 -3.46 -0.59
N HIS A 92 13.52 -4.68 -0.41
CA HIS A 92 12.80 -5.74 0.29
C HIS A 92 12.56 -5.38 1.76
N GLY A 93 13.57 -4.86 2.47
CA GLY A 93 13.43 -4.38 3.84
C GLY A 93 12.41 -3.24 3.99
N LEU A 94 12.47 -2.22 3.11
CA LEU A 94 11.52 -1.11 3.09
C LEU A 94 10.10 -1.59 2.76
N PHE A 95 9.96 -2.54 1.84
CA PHE A 95 8.70 -3.14 1.46
C PHE A 95 8.07 -3.92 2.61
N LEU A 96 8.84 -4.78 3.29
CA LEU A 96 8.39 -5.50 4.48
C LEU A 96 8.00 -4.54 5.61
N CYS A 97 8.81 -3.50 5.87
CA CYS A 97 8.50 -2.48 6.85
C CYS A 97 7.15 -1.78 6.54
N CYS A 98 6.90 -1.46 5.27
CA CYS A 98 5.63 -0.89 4.83
C CYS A 98 4.45 -1.86 5.05
N ILE A 99 4.63 -3.14 4.74
CA ILE A 99 3.61 -4.17 4.97
C ILE A 99 3.26 -4.25 6.45
N LEU A 100 4.26 -4.42 7.32
CA LEU A 100 4.04 -4.56 8.76
C LEU A 100 3.32 -3.34 9.32
N HIS A 101 3.77 -2.13 8.97
CA HIS A 101 3.13 -0.90 9.40
C HIS A 101 1.67 -0.78 8.93
N VAL A 102 1.42 -1.15 7.67
CA VAL A 102 0.05 -1.19 7.11
C VAL A 102 -0.82 -2.14 7.91
N LEU A 103 -0.30 -3.32 8.25
CA LEU A 103 -1.07 -4.29 9.01
C LEU A 103 -1.36 -3.77 10.42
N ASP A 104 -0.41 -3.12 11.09
CA ASP A 104 -0.66 -2.50 12.40
C ASP A 104 -1.72 -1.40 12.35
N TYR A 105 -1.73 -0.61 11.27
CA TYR A 105 -2.67 0.49 11.10
C TYR A 105 -4.08 0.03 10.71
N LEU A 106 -4.20 -0.95 9.80
CA LEU A 106 -5.49 -1.41 9.30
C LEU A 106 -6.26 -2.21 10.36
N LYS A 107 -7.59 -2.21 10.28
CA LYS A 107 -8.45 -2.94 11.23
C LYS A 107 -9.47 -3.82 10.49
N GLY A 108 -9.94 -4.86 11.18
CA GLY A 108 -11.06 -5.70 10.75
C GLY A 108 -10.81 -6.46 9.45
N SER A 109 -11.83 -6.46 8.58
CA SER A 109 -11.83 -7.24 7.33
C SER A 109 -10.79 -6.77 6.31
N VAL A 110 -10.49 -5.46 6.26
CA VAL A 110 -9.51 -4.89 5.33
C VAL A 110 -8.10 -5.37 5.67
N LYS A 111 -7.72 -5.34 6.96
CA LYS A 111 -6.44 -5.89 7.44
C LYS A 111 -6.26 -7.34 6.99
N ARG A 112 -7.28 -8.17 7.22
CA ARG A 112 -7.25 -9.59 6.85
C ARG A 112 -7.13 -9.81 5.34
N ALA A 113 -7.82 -9.00 4.53
CA ALA A 113 -7.75 -9.10 3.07
C ALA A 113 -6.38 -8.69 2.54
N VAL A 114 -5.78 -7.63 3.09
CA VAL A 114 -4.43 -7.16 2.75
C VAL A 114 -3.37 -8.19 3.16
N ALA A 115 -3.43 -8.73 4.38
CA ALA A 115 -2.52 -9.77 4.86
C ALA A 115 -2.57 -11.01 3.97
N LYS A 116 -3.78 -11.51 3.66
CA LYS A 116 -3.96 -12.67 2.77
C LYS A 116 -3.40 -12.42 1.37
N PHE A 117 -3.59 -11.22 0.83
CA PHE A 117 -3.06 -10.87 -0.48
C PHE A 117 -1.54 -10.95 -0.53
N PHE A 118 -0.85 -10.32 0.43
CA PHE A 118 0.61 -10.32 0.48
C PHE A 118 1.21 -11.70 0.81
N ALA A 119 0.57 -12.48 1.68
CA ALA A 119 1.00 -13.85 1.94
C ALA A 119 0.79 -14.78 0.74
N ASN A 120 -0.29 -14.63 -0.02
CA ASN A 120 -0.50 -15.41 -1.25
C ASN A 120 0.51 -15.06 -2.36
N LYS A 121 1.10 -13.87 -2.30
CA LYS A 121 2.20 -13.46 -3.17
C LYS A 121 3.58 -13.91 -2.66
N GLY A 122 3.67 -14.50 -1.47
CA GLY A 122 4.91 -14.98 -0.88
C GLY A 122 5.74 -13.91 -0.17
N TYR A 123 5.19 -12.72 0.07
CA TYR A 123 5.92 -11.62 0.72
C TYR A 123 5.92 -11.69 2.25
N ILE A 124 5.02 -12.48 2.84
CA ILE A 124 4.91 -12.67 4.29
C ILE A 124 4.77 -14.16 4.53
N ASP A 125 5.52 -14.70 5.50
CA ASP A 125 5.28 -16.07 5.92
C ASP A 125 3.93 -16.17 6.65
N ARG A 126 3.15 -17.20 6.31
CA ARG A 126 1.88 -17.47 6.98
C ARG A 126 2.06 -17.76 8.46
N ASN A 127 3.26 -18.21 8.85
CA ASN A 127 3.62 -18.49 10.24
C ASN A 127 3.97 -17.23 11.04
N GLU A 128 4.34 -16.11 10.39
CA GLU A 128 4.63 -14.85 11.07
C GLU A 128 3.36 -14.17 11.59
N LEU A 129 2.19 -14.45 10.99
CA LEU A 129 0.94 -13.80 11.33
C LEU A 129 -0.26 -14.77 11.44
N PRO A 130 -0.23 -15.75 12.37
CA PRO A 130 -1.24 -16.80 12.49
C PRO A 130 -2.66 -16.25 12.77
N GLU A 131 -2.76 -15.07 13.36
CA GLU A 131 -4.02 -14.37 13.68
C GLU A 131 -4.84 -13.98 12.43
N PHE A 132 -4.23 -13.80 11.26
CA PHE A 132 -4.94 -13.40 10.03
C PHE A 132 -5.41 -14.59 9.18
N PHE A 133 -4.82 -15.76 9.40
CA PHE A 133 -5.11 -16.98 8.64
C PHE A 133 -6.00 -17.97 9.38
N SER A 134 -6.21 -17.77 10.68
CA SER A 134 -7.18 -18.55 11.44
C SER A 134 -8.60 -18.34 10.90
N ILE A 135 -9.09 -19.36 10.20
CA ILE A 135 -10.51 -19.56 9.98
C ILE A 135 -11.08 -19.81 11.38
N LYS A 136 -11.94 -18.92 11.88
CA LYS A 136 -12.83 -19.29 12.97
C LYS A 136 -13.62 -20.49 12.44
N LYS A 137 -13.22 -21.72 12.80
CA LYS A 137 -14.08 -22.88 12.65
C LYS A 137 -15.30 -22.56 13.51
N ALA A 138 -16.45 -22.50 12.85
CA ALA A 138 -17.75 -22.44 13.51
C ALA A 138 -17.95 -23.72 14.34
#